data_AF-A0A4Y2CTQ1-F1
#
_entry.id   AF-A0A4Y2CTQ1-F1
#
_cell.length_a   1.000
_cell.length_b   1.000
_cell.length_c   1.000
_cell.angle_alpha   90.00
_cell.angle_beta   90.00
_cell.angle_gamma   90.00
#
_symmetry.space_group_name_H-M   'P 1'
#
loop_
_entity.id
_entity.type
_entity.pdbx_description
1 polymer ?
#
loop_
_entity_poly.entity_id
_entity_poly.type
_entity_poly.pdbx_seq_one_letter_code
_entity_poly.pdbx_strand_id
1 'polypeptide(L)'
;MARSRKETTISIRKLIIFHDSSGKSVRNIAKLVNLSHSAVQYVIKRFKEENRIENKVRKGRPAKLTKRDQRFIIRKFVKNPRLSALKVSAKFDENFSTSISPETVRRVLRAAGLNRRSARRKVLVSVLNRNLRLSFTKSMINKPETYWNNVLFADESKFNIFYSDGRIMGMEEKN
;
A
#
# COMPACT_ATOMS: atom_id res chain seq x y z
N MET A 1 31.77 3.33 4.58
CA MET A 1 30.77 2.36 4.07
C MET A 1 31.51 1.24 3.35
N ALA A 2 31.29 -0.03 3.70
CA ALA A 2 31.94 -1.15 3.03
C ALA A 2 31.47 -1.24 1.56
N ARG A 3 32.41 -1.46 0.63
CA ARG A 3 32.11 -1.60 -0.81
C ARG A 3 31.28 -2.87 -1.02
N SER A 4 30.03 -2.71 -1.46
CA SER A 4 29.15 -3.85 -1.76
C SER A 4 29.76 -4.70 -2.88
N ARG A 5 29.85 -6.03 -2.67
CA ARG A 5 30.33 -6.96 -3.71
C ARG A 5 29.34 -6.95 -4.87
N LYS A 6 29.82 -6.64 -6.08
CA LYS A 6 29.01 -6.69 -7.29
C LYS A 6 28.63 -8.13 -7.61
N GLU A 7 27.34 -8.38 -7.84
CA GLU A 7 26.89 -9.69 -8.28
C GLU A 7 27.21 -9.89 -9.77
N THR A 8 27.47 -11.13 -10.17
CA THR A 8 27.61 -11.48 -11.59
C THR A 8 26.30 -11.26 -12.35
N THR A 9 26.38 -10.83 -13.61
CA THR A 9 25.19 -10.68 -14.45
C THR A 9 24.70 -12.04 -14.94
N ILE A 10 23.43 -12.11 -15.32
CA ILE A 10 22.82 -13.34 -15.86
C ILE A 10 23.53 -13.78 -17.15
N SER A 11 23.94 -12.83 -17.99
CA SER A 11 24.67 -13.10 -19.23
C SER A 11 26.00 -13.82 -18.99
N ILE A 12 26.79 -13.34 -18.02
CA ILE A 12 28.07 -13.98 -17.66
C ILE A 12 27.84 -15.39 -17.11
N ARG A 13 26.79 -15.60 -16.30
CA ARG A 13 26.44 -16.93 -15.79
C ARG A 13 26.03 -17.90 -16.91
N LYS A 14 25.25 -17.43 -17.90
CA LYS A 14 24.91 -18.22 -19.10
C LYS A 14 26.17 -18.62 -19.87
N LEU A 15 27.11 -17.69 -20.05
CA LEU A 15 28.38 -17.96 -20.73
C LEU A 15 29.24 -18.99 -19.99
N ILE A 16 29.28 -18.92 -18.65
CA ILE A 16 29.95 -19.93 -17.81
C ILE A 16 29.33 -21.31 -18.04
N ILE A 17 28.00 -21.42 -17.98
CA ILE A 17 27.28 -22.70 -18.14
C ILE A 17 27.51 -23.27 -19.55
N PHE A 18 27.42 -22.43 -20.59
CA PHE A 18 27.69 -22.84 -21.97
C PHE A 18 29.09 -23.43 -22.16
N HIS A 19 30.10 -22.83 -21.54
CA HIS A 19 31.47 -23.34 -21.63
C HIS A 19 31.72 -24.58 -20.75
N ASP A 20 31.04 -24.71 -19.60
CA ASP A 20 31.07 -25.94 -18.79
C ASP A 20 30.43 -27.11 -19.54
N SER A 21 29.28 -26.89 -20.19
CA SER A 21 28.63 -27.91 -21.04
C SER A 21 29.45 -28.28 -22.28
N SER A 22 30.34 -27.38 -22.72
CA SER A 22 31.31 -27.64 -23.80
C SER A 22 32.58 -28.38 -23.33
N GLY A 23 32.66 -28.77 -22.05
CA GLY A 23 33.79 -29.52 -21.49
C GLY A 23 35.03 -28.69 -21.16
N LYS A 24 34.96 -27.35 -21.12
CA LYS A 24 36.11 -26.50 -20.78
C LYS A 24 36.40 -26.58 -19.27
N SER A 25 37.68 -26.54 -18.90
CA SER A 25 38.08 -26.50 -17.49
C SER A 25 37.65 -25.19 -16.81
N VAL A 26 37.32 -25.27 -15.51
CA VAL A 26 36.91 -24.11 -14.70
C VAL A 26 37.94 -22.98 -14.75
N ARG A 27 39.24 -23.32 -14.78
CA ARG A 27 40.35 -22.35 -14.88
C ARG A 27 40.32 -21.58 -16.21
N ASN A 28 40.04 -22.26 -17.32
CA ASN A 28 39.94 -21.62 -18.63
C ASN A 28 38.70 -20.74 -18.72
N ILE A 29 37.57 -21.20 -18.16
CA ILE A 29 36.35 -20.41 -18.09
C ILE A 29 36.59 -19.14 -17.27
N ALA A 30 37.21 -19.24 -16.09
CA ALA A 30 37.53 -18.10 -15.22
C ALA A 30 38.38 -17.03 -15.90
N LYS A 31 39.39 -17.43 -16.67
CA LYS A 31 40.19 -16.51 -17.49
C LYS A 31 39.35 -15.83 -18.58
N LEU A 32 38.49 -16.59 -19.27
CA LEU A 32 37.65 -16.09 -20.36
C LEU A 32 36.63 -15.05 -19.89
N VAL A 33 35.97 -15.31 -18.75
CA VAL A 33 34.95 -14.39 -18.21
C VAL A 33 35.52 -13.35 -17.23
N ASN A 34 36.84 -13.34 -17.02
CA ASN A 34 37.55 -12.48 -16.08
C ASN A 34 36.94 -12.47 -14.66
N LEU A 35 36.69 -13.66 -14.11
CA LEU A 35 36.18 -13.85 -12.75
C LEU A 35 37.10 -14.75 -11.93
N SER A 36 36.96 -14.71 -10.60
CA SER A 36 37.69 -15.63 -9.73
C SER A 36 37.25 -17.08 -10.00
N HIS A 37 38.20 -18.01 -9.86
CA HIS A 37 37.93 -19.44 -9.98
C HIS A 37 36.77 -19.89 -9.09
N SER A 38 36.72 -19.39 -7.84
CA SER A 38 35.66 -19.67 -6.87
C SER A 38 34.29 -19.22 -7.34
N ALA A 39 34.17 -18.07 -8.00
CA ALA A 39 32.90 -17.57 -8.51
C ALA A 39 32.38 -18.44 -9.67
N VAL A 40 33.25 -18.85 -10.59
CA VAL A 40 32.89 -19.75 -11.70
C VAL A 40 32.47 -21.12 -11.17
N GLN A 41 33.26 -21.69 -10.27
CA GLN A 41 32.96 -22.99 -9.65
C GLN A 41 31.62 -22.94 -8.89
N TYR A 42 31.34 -21.85 -8.17
CA TYR A 42 30.08 -21.66 -7.46
C TYR A 42 28.88 -21.58 -8.42
N VAL A 43 29.02 -20.89 -9.56
CA VAL A 43 27.96 -20.83 -10.58
C VAL A 43 27.69 -22.21 -11.19
N ILE A 44 28.73 -22.96 -11.55
CA ILE A 44 28.60 -24.31 -12.11
C ILE A 44 27.95 -25.26 -11.08
N LYS A 45 28.45 -25.26 -9.84
CA LYS A 45 27.90 -26.07 -8.74
C LYS A 45 26.41 -25.77 -8.54
N ARG A 46 26.06 -24.49 -8.42
CA ARG A 46 24.68 -24.04 -8.27
C ARG A 46 23.80 -24.52 -9.43
N PHE A 47 24.30 -24.43 -10.67
CA PHE A 47 23.54 -24.88 -11.83
C PHE A 47 23.31 -26.39 -11.82
N LYS A 48 24.33 -27.20 -11.48
CA LYS A 48 24.20 -28.66 -11.39
C LYS A 48 23.26 -29.11 -10.27
N GLU A 49 23.24 -28.41 -9.14
CA GLU A 49 22.42 -28.77 -7.97
C GLU A 49 20.98 -28.23 -8.06
N GLU A 50 20.80 -26.97 -8.49
CA GLU A 50 19.50 -26.28 -8.44
C GLU A 50 18.88 -26.04 -9.83
N ASN A 51 19.58 -26.35 -10.93
CA ASN A 51 19.19 -25.99 -12.31
C ASN A 51 18.82 -24.51 -12.49
N ARG A 52 19.40 -23.61 -11.68
CA ARG A 52 19.08 -22.19 -11.65
C ARG A 52 20.27 -21.30 -11.99
N ILE A 53 20.05 -20.38 -12.93
CA ILE A 53 21.02 -19.35 -13.34
C ILE A 53 20.88 -18.07 -12.50
N GLU A 54 19.65 -17.76 -12.09
CA GLU A 54 19.32 -16.58 -11.30
C GLU A 54 19.78 -16.70 -9.84
N ASN A 55 19.91 -15.55 -9.18
CA ASN A 55 20.14 -15.52 -7.74
C ASN A 55 18.84 -15.82 -7.00
N LYS A 56 18.96 -16.51 -5.86
CA LYS A 56 17.81 -16.66 -4.95
C LYS A 56 17.37 -15.28 -4.47
N VAL A 57 16.06 -15.03 -4.48
CA VAL A 57 15.50 -13.86 -3.83
C VAL A 57 15.92 -13.88 -2.36
N ARG A 58 16.58 -12.82 -1.92
CA ARG A 58 16.98 -12.68 -0.52
C ARG A 58 15.72 -12.47 0.31
N LYS A 59 15.54 -13.26 1.37
CA LYS A 59 14.35 -13.21 2.25
C LYS A 59 14.18 -11.86 2.98
N GLY A 60 15.22 -11.04 3.01
CA GLY A 60 15.21 -9.75 3.71
C GLY A 60 15.09 -9.92 5.23
N ARG A 61 14.89 -8.79 5.92
CA ARG A 61 14.63 -8.79 7.37
C ARG A 61 13.20 -9.27 7.62
N PRO A 62 12.95 -10.19 8.57
CA PRO A 62 11.60 -10.59 8.92
C PRO A 62 10.78 -9.38 9.42
N ALA A 63 9.50 -9.36 9.09
CA ALA A 63 8.61 -8.30 9.52
C ALA A 63 8.42 -8.34 11.05
N LYS A 64 8.42 -7.17 11.69
CA LYS A 64 8.16 -7.04 13.12
C LYS A 64 6.72 -7.42 13.51
N LEU A 65 5.78 -7.21 12.60
CA LEU A 65 4.35 -7.44 12.82
C LEU A 65 3.86 -8.69 12.09
N THR A 66 3.04 -9.47 12.78
CA THR A 66 2.33 -10.62 12.19
C THR A 66 1.09 -10.18 11.41
N LYS A 67 0.50 -11.10 10.63
CA LYS A 67 -0.80 -10.84 9.95
C LYS A 67 -1.94 -10.58 10.93
N ARG A 68 -1.88 -11.09 12.16
CA ARG A 68 -2.88 -10.84 13.21
C ARG A 68 -2.80 -9.39 13.68
N ASP A 69 -1.59 -8.92 13.91
CA ASP A 69 -1.30 -7.56 14.39
C ASP A 69 -1.75 -6.51 13.37
N GLN A 70 -1.42 -6.74 12.10
CA GLN A 70 -1.84 -5.86 11.00
C GLN A 70 -3.37 -5.79 10.90
N ARG A 71 -4.08 -6.92 11.03
CA ARG A 71 -5.54 -6.95 11.03
C ARG A 71 -6.15 -6.18 12.20
N PHE A 72 -5.56 -6.25 13.39
CA PHE A 72 -6.02 -5.45 14.54
C PHE A 72 -5.95 -3.95 14.22
N ILE A 73 -4.83 -3.50 13.67
CA ILE A 73 -4.63 -2.09 13.28
C ILE A 73 -5.68 -1.66 12.24
N ILE A 74 -5.83 -2.43 11.16
CA ILE A 74 -6.77 -2.12 10.07
C ILE A 74 -8.20 -2.03 10.60
N ARG A 75 -8.64 -2.99 11.41
CA ARG A 75 -10.00 -2.99 11.98
C ARG A 75 -10.32 -1.76 12.83
N LYS A 76 -9.34 -1.22 13.57
CA LYS A 76 -9.55 0.03 14.34
C LYS A 76 -9.88 1.19 13.41
N PHE A 77 -9.18 1.31 12.28
CA PHE A 77 -9.41 2.36 11.30
C PHE A 77 -10.68 2.15 10.47
N VAL A 78 -11.06 0.91 10.17
CA VAL A 78 -12.35 0.62 9.52
C VAL A 78 -13.52 1.02 10.43
N LYS A 79 -13.45 0.72 11.74
CA LYS A 79 -14.49 1.10 12.71
C LYS A 79 -14.59 2.61 12.93
N ASN A 80 -13.45 3.29 12.99
CA ASN A 80 -13.40 4.74 13.12
C ASN A 80 -12.26 5.31 12.26
N PRO A 81 -12.56 5.79 11.04
CA PRO A 81 -11.55 6.29 10.12
C PRO A 81 -10.87 7.59 10.56
N ARG A 82 -11.37 8.26 11.60
CA ARG A 82 -10.81 9.51 12.14
C ARG A 82 -9.80 9.28 13.26
N LEU A 83 -9.48 8.02 13.59
CA LEU A 83 -8.49 7.72 14.62
C LEU A 83 -7.09 8.23 14.25
N SER A 84 -6.32 8.62 15.26
CA SER A 84 -4.92 8.97 15.10
C SER A 84 -4.05 7.72 15.20
N ALA A 85 -3.02 7.63 14.34
CA ALA A 85 -2.04 6.55 14.39
C ALA A 85 -1.37 6.43 15.77
N LEU A 86 -1.17 7.56 16.47
CA LEU A 86 -0.61 7.59 17.83
C LEU A 86 -1.53 6.89 18.85
N LYS A 87 -2.84 7.13 18.76
CA LYS A 87 -3.82 6.47 19.65
C LYS A 87 -3.90 4.96 19.37
N VAL A 88 -3.73 4.57 18.11
CA VAL A 88 -3.75 3.15 17.73
C VAL A 88 -2.46 2.45 18.12
N SER A 89 -1.30 3.10 18.07
CA SER A 89 -0.05 2.51 18.58
C SER A 89 -0.10 2.32 20.10
N ALA A 90 -0.60 3.30 20.87
CA ALA A 90 -0.76 3.14 22.32
C ALA A 90 -1.68 1.94 22.67
N LYS A 91 -2.84 1.85 22.01
CA LYS A 91 -3.75 0.69 22.16
C LYS A 91 -3.18 -0.62 21.65
N PHE A 92 -2.21 -0.57 20.75
CA PHE A 92 -1.53 -1.79 20.29
C PHE A 92 -0.56 -2.26 21.38
N ASP A 93 0.22 -1.35 21.93
CA ASP A 93 1.21 -1.63 22.97
C ASP A 93 0.55 -2.16 24.27
N GLU A 94 -0.68 -1.71 24.58
CA GLU A 94 -1.48 -2.25 25.69
C GLU A 94 -1.93 -3.72 25.47
N ASN A 95 -2.18 -4.10 24.22
CA ASN A 95 -2.78 -5.39 23.86
C ASN A 95 -1.74 -6.44 23.45
N PHE A 96 -0.53 -6.03 23.10
CA PHE A 96 0.51 -6.88 22.51
C PHE A 96 1.86 -6.61 23.18
N SER A 97 2.68 -7.64 23.38
CA SER A 97 4.02 -7.52 23.98
C SER A 97 5.06 -6.80 23.10
N THR A 98 4.66 -6.31 21.91
CA THR A 98 5.55 -5.68 20.94
C THR A 98 5.18 -4.22 20.80
N SER A 99 6.06 -3.30 21.21
CA SER A 99 5.82 -1.87 21.00
C SER A 99 5.99 -1.48 19.53
N ILE A 100 5.06 -0.67 19.01
CA ILE A 100 5.11 -0.14 17.63
C ILE A 100 5.14 1.38 17.57
N SER A 101 5.90 1.91 16.61
CA SER A 101 5.86 3.35 16.35
C SER A 101 4.59 3.74 15.57
N PRO A 102 4.11 4.99 15.69
CA PRO A 102 3.01 5.49 14.87
C PRO A 102 3.28 5.40 13.36
N GLU A 103 4.53 5.47 12.92
CA GLU A 103 4.86 5.30 11.49
C GLU A 103 4.70 3.85 11.01
N THR A 104 4.91 2.89 11.90
CA THR A 104 4.62 1.48 11.61
C THR A 104 3.13 1.30 11.32
N VAL A 105 2.26 1.92 12.13
CA VAL A 105 0.81 1.94 11.90
C VAL A 105 0.49 2.55 10.53
N ARG A 106 1.05 3.72 10.20
CA ARG A 106 0.81 4.36 8.89
C ARG A 106 1.28 3.49 7.72
N ARG A 107 2.41 2.79 7.86
CA ARG A 107 2.92 1.87 6.83
C ARG A 107 1.97 0.69 6.59
N VAL A 108 1.41 0.12 7.67
CA VAL A 108 0.40 -0.94 7.57
C VAL A 108 -0.85 -0.43 6.84
N LEU A 109 -1.32 0.78 7.15
CA LEU A 109 -2.49 1.37 6.49
C LEU A 109 -2.25 1.60 4.99
N ARG A 110 -1.11 2.20 4.62
CA ARG A 110 -0.75 2.42 3.20
C ARG A 110 -0.64 1.09 2.44
N ALA A 111 -0.05 0.06 3.06
CA ALA A 111 0.05 -1.27 2.47
C ALA A 111 -1.33 -1.93 2.29
N ALA A 112 -2.30 -1.61 3.14
CA ALA A 112 -3.69 -2.03 3.03
C ALA A 112 -4.54 -1.15 2.11
N GLY A 113 -3.95 -0.14 1.44
CA GLY A 113 -4.68 0.77 0.55
C GLY A 113 -5.48 1.88 1.25
N LEU A 114 -5.40 1.97 2.59
CA LEU A 114 -6.08 3.00 3.38
C LEU A 114 -5.25 4.29 3.37
N ASN A 115 -5.80 5.33 2.75
CA ASN A 115 -5.16 6.62 2.62
C ASN A 115 -5.94 7.70 3.35
N ARG A 116 -5.23 8.75 3.79
CA ARG A 116 -5.87 9.93 4.37
C ARG A 116 -6.57 10.71 3.24
N ARG A 117 -7.87 10.95 3.38
CA ARG A 117 -8.74 11.73 2.51
C ARG A 117 -9.48 12.80 3.28
N SER A 118 -9.96 13.84 2.59
CA SER A 118 -10.87 14.82 3.19
C SER A 118 -12.27 14.23 3.27
N ALA A 119 -12.78 14.06 4.48
CA ALA A 119 -14.14 13.60 4.70
C ALA A 119 -15.14 14.67 4.24
N ARG A 120 -16.14 14.28 3.45
CA ARG A 120 -17.22 15.20 3.06
C ARG A 120 -18.01 15.63 4.30
N ARG A 121 -18.17 16.93 4.48
CA ARG A 121 -19.07 17.48 5.50
C ARG A 121 -20.50 17.20 5.07
N LYS A 122 -21.26 16.54 5.95
CA LYS A 122 -22.68 16.28 5.77
C LYS A 122 -23.43 17.01 6.87
N VAL A 123 -24.47 17.76 6.49
CA VAL A 123 -25.38 18.37 7.46
C VAL A 123 -26.09 17.26 8.23
N LEU A 124 -26.18 17.40 9.55
CA LEU A 124 -26.96 16.47 10.36
C LEU A 124 -28.44 16.70 10.07
N VAL A 125 -29.11 15.69 9.53
CA VAL A 125 -30.56 15.73 9.25
C VAL A 125 -31.26 14.85 10.28
N SER A 126 -32.21 15.45 11.01
CA SER A 126 -33.06 14.75 11.97
C SER A 126 -33.83 13.60 11.29
N VAL A 127 -34.25 12.60 12.07
CA VAL A 127 -35.00 11.46 11.53
C VAL A 127 -36.31 11.92 10.89
N LEU A 128 -37.01 12.86 11.52
CA LEU A 128 -38.24 13.47 10.99
C LEU A 128 -37.98 14.15 9.65
N ASN A 129 -36.96 15.02 9.56
CA ASN A 129 -36.64 15.72 8.31
C ASN A 129 -36.19 14.77 7.20
N ARG A 130 -35.56 13.64 7.54
CA ARG A 130 -35.19 12.61 6.57
C ARG A 130 -36.44 11.97 5.95
N ASN A 131 -37.46 11.68 6.76
CA ASN A 131 -38.72 11.12 6.28
C ASN A 131 -39.48 12.12 5.41
N LEU A 132 -39.55 13.39 5.82
CA LEU A 132 -40.17 14.46 5.02
C LEU A 132 -39.47 14.67 3.67
N ARG A 133 -38.13 14.67 3.66
CA ARG A 133 -37.37 14.76 2.40
C ARG A 133 -37.62 13.54 1.50
N LEU A 134 -37.75 12.34 2.07
CA LEU A 134 -38.05 11.14 1.30
C LEU A 134 -39.48 11.15 0.74
N SER A 135 -40.47 11.58 1.52
CA SER A 135 -41.86 11.68 1.03
C SER A 135 -41.98 12.74 -0.07
N PHE A 136 -41.33 13.90 0.11
CA PHE A 136 -41.27 14.95 -0.90
C PHE A 136 -40.60 14.46 -2.19
N THR A 137 -39.44 13.81 -2.11
CA THR A 137 -38.77 13.30 -3.32
C THR A 137 -39.62 12.26 -4.04
N LYS A 138 -40.30 11.36 -3.31
CA LYS A 138 -41.22 10.39 -3.92
C LYS A 138 -42.43 11.05 -4.60
N SER A 139 -42.97 12.14 -4.05
CA SER A 139 -44.10 12.85 -4.68
C SER A 139 -43.66 13.68 -5.90
N MET A 140 -42.39 14.07 -5.97
CA MET A 140 -41.84 14.91 -7.04
C MET A 140 -41.14 14.13 -8.17
N ILE A 141 -40.70 12.88 -7.95
CA ILE A 141 -39.89 12.12 -8.92
C ILE A 141 -40.59 11.88 -10.27
N ASN A 142 -41.92 11.70 -10.27
CA ASN A 142 -42.71 11.40 -11.46
C ASN A 142 -43.40 12.63 -12.04
N LYS A 143 -42.98 13.85 -11.67
CA LYS A 143 -43.56 15.08 -12.22
C LYS A 143 -43.08 15.29 -13.67
N PRO A 144 -43.97 15.67 -14.60
CA PRO A 144 -43.60 15.92 -15.98
C PRO A 144 -42.72 17.17 -16.09
N GLU A 145 -41.95 17.28 -17.17
CA GLU A 145 -41.06 18.42 -17.42
C GLU A 145 -41.79 19.77 -17.42
N THR A 146 -43.02 19.82 -17.92
CA THR A 146 -43.88 21.02 -17.91
C THR A 146 -44.14 21.56 -16.50
N TYR A 147 -44.13 20.70 -15.48
CA TYR A 147 -44.23 21.13 -14.09
C TYR A 147 -42.97 21.90 -13.67
N TRP A 148 -41.78 21.38 -13.99
CA TRP A 148 -40.50 21.98 -13.61
C TRP A 148 -40.21 23.29 -14.34
N ASN A 149 -40.71 23.45 -15.57
CA ASN A 149 -40.60 24.70 -16.33
C ASN A 149 -41.25 25.90 -15.63
N ASN A 150 -42.19 25.64 -14.71
CA ASN A 150 -42.89 26.68 -13.95
C ASN A 150 -42.34 26.88 -12.53
N VAL A 151 -41.24 26.20 -12.17
CA VAL A 151 -40.66 26.29 -10.82
C VAL A 151 -39.38 27.13 -10.85
N LEU A 152 -39.37 28.20 -10.06
CA LEU A 152 -38.17 28.98 -9.78
C LEU A 152 -37.63 28.59 -8.40
N PHE A 153 -36.35 28.22 -8.33
CA PHE A 153 -35.66 28.00 -7.08
C PHE A 153 -34.83 29.23 -6.72
N ALA A 154 -34.95 29.69 -5.47
CA ALA A 154 -34.11 30.73 -4.89
C ALA A 154 -33.54 30.22 -3.55
N ASP A 155 -32.29 30.56 -3.28
CA ASP A 155 -31.60 30.27 -2.02
C ASP A 155 -30.58 31.37 -1.74
N GLU A 156 -30.22 31.54 -0.48
CA GLU A 156 -29.20 32.49 -0.05
C GLU A 156 -27.85 31.77 0.09
N SER A 157 -26.81 32.34 -0.50
CA SER A 157 -25.45 31.79 -0.41
C SER A 157 -24.52 32.73 0.36
N LYS A 158 -23.77 32.16 1.29
CA LYS A 158 -22.73 32.89 2.02
C LYS A 158 -21.42 32.89 1.24
N PHE A 159 -20.85 34.07 1.01
CA PHE A 159 -19.51 34.23 0.43
C PHE A 159 -18.54 34.75 1.51
N ASN A 160 -17.48 33.99 1.79
CA ASN A 160 -16.45 34.39 2.75
C ASN A 160 -15.36 35.20 2.03
N ILE A 161 -15.13 36.46 2.44
CA ILE A 161 -14.06 37.32 1.90
C ILE A 161 -12.70 37.01 2.57
N PHE A 162 -12.74 36.58 3.84
CA PHE A 162 -11.55 36.18 4.61
C PHE A 162 -11.82 34.86 5.35
N TYR A 163 -10.78 34.03 5.51
CA TYR A 163 -10.78 32.69 6.09
C TYR A 163 -11.52 31.59 5.30
N SER A 164 -11.13 30.33 5.53
CA SER A 164 -11.75 29.15 4.91
C SER A 164 -12.48 28.32 5.95
N ASP A 165 -13.56 27.63 5.55
CA ASP A 165 -14.38 26.85 6.48
C ASP A 165 -13.68 25.59 7.05
N GLY A 166 -12.40 25.34 6.71
CA GLY A 166 -11.61 24.20 7.20
C GLY A 166 -11.84 22.87 6.47
N ARG A 167 -10.99 21.86 6.71
CA ARG A 167 -11.14 20.50 6.15
C ARG A 167 -11.10 19.46 7.26
N ILE A 168 -12.02 18.50 7.23
CA ILE A 168 -12.00 17.33 8.12
C ILE A 168 -11.33 16.19 7.36
N MET A 169 -10.39 15.49 8.00
CA MET A 169 -9.67 14.37 7.40
C MET A 169 -10.11 13.03 8.00
N GLY A 170 -10.17 11.98 7.18
CA GLY A 170 -10.43 10.59 7.58
C GLY A 170 -9.63 9.62 6.71
N MET A 171 -9.56 8.34 7.09
CA MET A 171 -9.01 7.28 6.24
C MET A 171 -10.08 6.72 5.30
N GLU A 172 -9.77 6.55 4.03
CA GLU A 172 -10.66 5.90 3.05
C GLU A 172 -9.85 4.93 2.18
N GLU A 173 -10.52 3.89 1.67
CA GLU A 173 -9.94 2.97 0.71
C GLU A 173 -9.68 3.66 -0.64
N LYS A 174 -8.66 3.18 -1.34
CA LYS A 174 -8.35 3.65 -2.69
C LYS A 174 -9.28 2.90 -3.66
N ASN A 175 -10.28 3.60 -4.21
CA ASN A 175 -11.02 3.17 -5.40
C ASN A 175 -10.08 3.01 -6.60
#